data_AF-A0A6P7PAF9-F1
#
_entry.id   AF-A0A6P7PAF9-F1
#
_cell.length_a   1.000
_cell.length_b   1.000
_cell.length_c   1.000
_cell.angle_alpha   90.00
_cell.angle_beta   90.00
_cell.angle_gamma   90.00
#
_symmetry.space_group_name_H-M   'P 1'
#
loop_
_entity.id
_entity.type
_entity.pdbx_description
1 polymer ?
#
loop_
_entity_poly.entity_id
_entity_poly.type
_entity_poly.pdbx_seq_one_letter_code
_entity_poly.pdbx_strand_id
1 'polypeptide(L)'
;MSQAQGRVAALNMLKKTTKIDSVPFFWTVLLGKSIRYTGYGEGHTEIIFKGKVEERKFLAFYIKDDVVVAAASLMFDPAVARVAELMATGQTITNLRMSQHQQPSHDEGGEVTEVVCQESDLKDGQMKEVAVGGQKVLLVRTQGQYSAVGSQCSHYNAPLIKGALVGDRVRCPFHGACFNVRTGDIEEYPGLDCLPSYKVKVKDGKVYVTIDKKHLGLTKRVREMCSVAPGAKHTVLLIGGGPASLLCAETLRQNCYEGQIIMVTKDTLPPFDKPKLSKAMNLDSGSIVLRSTDFYQQHGIEVWLQKEVVSVNPAGKEVKLSDGTSQHYDQLLISTGCRARPLSCPGADLTGVKLLQGYEDAREIHSSCLGKKAVVIGTSFIGMEVASYLSDKAASVCMVGSATYPYERSLGPEIGRMTMQMMQEKNVTFHMNESVTEIRGENGKVKEVVLRSGTILEADVVIAGIGVIPNSDFLAGSGVEVDSKKAVIVDKFLKTNVADVFSAGDVTAFPLTVRGDQRVNIGHWQMSQAQGKVAALNMLKKPTKIDSVPFFWTVLLGKSIRYTGYGEGHTEIIFKGKVEERKFLAFYIKDDVVVAAASLMFDPAVARLAELMATGQTITKAQAQAEDLSWLQM
;
A
#
# COMPACT_ATOMS: atom_id res chain seq x y z
N MET A 1 3.26 -50.94 11.32
CA MET A 1 3.17 -50.37 12.69
C MET A 1 3.15 -48.82 12.72
N SER A 2 2.96 -48.12 11.59
CA SER A 2 3.31 -46.70 11.44
C SER A 2 2.18 -45.66 11.30
N GLN A 3 0.89 -46.03 11.21
CA GLN A 3 -0.20 -45.02 11.22
C GLN A 3 -0.92 -44.91 12.57
N ALA A 4 -1.05 -46.03 13.28
CA ALA A 4 -1.71 -46.06 14.59
C ALA A 4 -0.89 -45.33 15.68
N GLN A 5 0.44 -45.49 15.67
CA GLN A 5 1.33 -44.81 16.62
C GLN A 5 1.39 -43.28 16.39
N GLY A 6 1.35 -42.83 15.14
CA GLY A 6 1.29 -41.40 14.79
C GLY A 6 -0.03 -40.73 15.20
N ARG A 7 -1.16 -41.44 15.03
CA ARG A 7 -2.48 -40.99 15.51
C ARG A 7 -2.53 -40.90 17.03
N VAL A 8 -1.97 -41.89 17.75
CA VAL A 8 -1.91 -41.90 19.22
C VAL A 8 -1.01 -40.77 19.76
N ALA A 9 0.11 -40.47 19.10
CA ALA A 9 0.97 -39.35 19.47
C ALA A 9 0.29 -37.98 19.27
N ALA A 10 -0.45 -37.80 18.18
CA ALA A 10 -1.24 -36.59 17.92
C ALA A 10 -2.41 -36.42 18.91
N LEU A 11 -3.11 -37.51 19.23
CA LEU A 11 -4.18 -37.54 20.25
C LEU A 11 -3.65 -37.22 21.66
N ASN A 12 -2.49 -37.76 22.03
CA ASN A 12 -1.84 -37.45 23.31
C ASN A 12 -1.27 -36.02 23.36
N MET A 13 -0.87 -35.45 22.22
CA MET A 13 -0.48 -34.04 22.10
C MET A 13 -1.65 -33.07 22.37
N LEU A 14 -2.86 -33.41 21.92
CA LEU A 14 -4.03 -32.52 22.00
C LEU A 14 -4.80 -32.64 23.32
N LYS A 15 -4.73 -33.80 24.01
CA LYS A 15 -5.35 -34.01 25.33
C LYS A 15 -4.73 -33.18 26.47
N LYS A 16 -3.49 -32.68 26.31
CA LYS A 16 -2.83 -31.85 27.33
C LYS A 16 -3.31 -30.39 27.35
N THR A 17 -4.07 -29.96 26.34
CA THR A 17 -4.49 -28.56 26.14
C THR A 17 -5.96 -28.25 26.52
N THR A 18 -6.73 -29.25 26.97
CA THR A 18 -8.20 -29.16 27.10
C THR A 18 -8.74 -28.90 28.51
N LYS A 19 -8.19 -27.89 29.23
CA LYS A 19 -8.91 -27.31 30.38
C LYS A 19 -8.88 -25.79 30.27
N ILE A 20 -9.85 -25.21 29.59
CA ILE A 20 -9.99 -23.75 29.49
C ILE A 20 -11.49 -23.41 29.43
N ASP A 21 -11.99 -22.77 30.49
CA ASP A 21 -13.36 -22.24 30.62
C ASP A 21 -13.40 -20.80 30.07
N SER A 22 -14.11 -20.57 28.95
CA SER A 22 -14.40 -19.31 28.21
C SER A 22 -13.84 -19.25 26.76
N VAL A 23 -14.65 -18.78 25.79
CA VAL A 23 -14.33 -18.69 24.34
C VAL A 23 -13.54 -17.41 24.07
N PRO A 24 -12.22 -17.50 23.91
CA PRO A 24 -11.59 -16.71 22.85
C PRO A 24 -10.58 -17.50 21.99
N PHE A 25 -10.19 -16.90 20.86
CA PHE A 25 -9.08 -17.31 20.01
C PHE A 25 -7.80 -17.48 20.84
N PHE A 26 -7.21 -18.69 20.87
CA PHE A 26 -5.94 -18.92 21.55
C PHE A 26 -4.83 -19.32 20.58
N TRP A 27 -3.61 -18.90 20.90
CA TRP A 27 -2.38 -19.49 20.37
C TRP A 27 -1.59 -20.09 21.54
N THR A 28 -1.03 -21.28 21.36
CA THR A 28 -0.04 -21.84 22.29
C THR A 28 1.22 -22.24 21.53
N VAL A 29 2.37 -22.17 22.19
CA VAL A 29 3.66 -22.58 21.62
C VAL A 29 4.00 -23.96 22.15
N LEU A 30 4.02 -24.96 21.27
CA LEU A 30 4.48 -26.31 21.60
C LEU A 30 5.64 -26.65 20.67
N LEU A 31 6.80 -27.03 21.24
CA LEU A 31 8.02 -27.40 20.49
C LEU A 31 8.45 -26.33 19.46
N GLY A 32 8.36 -25.04 19.83
CA GLY A 32 8.86 -23.93 19.01
C GLY A 32 7.98 -23.50 17.83
N LYS A 33 6.73 -24.00 17.72
CA LYS A 33 5.77 -23.55 16.69
C LYS A 33 4.42 -23.17 17.30
N SER A 34 3.79 -22.15 16.72
CA SER A 34 2.48 -21.63 17.13
C SER A 34 1.35 -22.50 16.56
N ILE A 35 0.56 -23.12 17.43
CA ILE A 35 -0.68 -23.80 17.03
C ILE A 35 -1.83 -22.80 17.21
N ARG A 36 -2.70 -22.69 16.20
CA ARG A 36 -3.93 -21.88 16.28
C ARG A 36 -5.14 -22.79 16.46
N TYR A 37 -6.02 -22.40 17.38
CA TYR A 37 -7.16 -23.18 17.84
C TYR A 37 -8.40 -22.30 17.96
N THR A 38 -9.56 -22.84 17.56
CA THR A 38 -10.88 -22.19 17.73
C THR A 38 -11.94 -23.20 18.15
N GLY A 39 -12.87 -22.77 19.01
CA GLY A 39 -13.97 -23.59 19.55
C GLY A 39 -13.62 -24.33 20.86
N TYR A 40 -14.57 -25.08 21.40
CA TYR A 40 -14.31 -25.98 22.54
C TYR A 40 -14.33 -27.43 22.07
N GLY A 41 -13.19 -28.10 22.19
CA GLY A 41 -13.05 -29.50 21.82
C GLY A 41 -13.52 -30.47 22.90
N GLU A 42 -14.19 -30.03 23.96
CA GLU A 42 -14.64 -30.93 25.02
C GLU A 42 -15.94 -31.66 24.61
N GLY A 43 -15.97 -32.99 24.74
CA GLY A 43 -17.13 -33.80 24.37
C GLY A 43 -17.34 -34.06 22.87
N HIS A 44 -16.32 -33.83 22.03
CA HIS A 44 -16.32 -34.30 20.63
C HIS A 44 -16.34 -35.84 20.57
N THR A 45 -17.02 -36.38 19.57
CA THR A 45 -17.12 -37.82 19.30
C THR A 45 -16.12 -38.28 18.23
N GLU A 46 -15.69 -37.38 17.34
CA GLU A 46 -14.75 -37.69 16.25
C GLU A 46 -13.77 -36.53 15.98
N ILE A 47 -12.57 -36.86 15.46
CA ILE A 47 -11.63 -35.88 14.90
C ILE A 47 -11.30 -36.26 13.45
N ILE A 48 -11.58 -35.35 12.51
CA ILE A 48 -11.20 -35.50 11.10
C ILE A 48 -9.95 -34.69 10.79
N PHE A 49 -8.94 -35.35 10.24
CA PHE A 49 -7.71 -34.70 9.76
C PHE A 49 -7.74 -34.55 8.24
N LYS A 50 -7.46 -33.35 7.74
CA LYS A 50 -7.08 -33.11 6.34
C LYS A 50 -5.61 -32.73 6.24
N GLY A 51 -4.92 -33.29 5.25
CA GLY A 51 -3.48 -33.14 5.08
C GLY A 51 -2.69 -34.28 5.73
N LYS A 52 -1.35 -34.15 5.73
CA LYS A 52 -0.45 -35.18 6.24
C LYS A 52 0.04 -34.80 7.62
N VAL A 53 -0.46 -35.52 8.63
CA VAL A 53 -0.09 -35.34 10.05
C VAL A 53 1.42 -35.52 10.24
N GLU A 54 2.00 -36.50 9.55
CA GLU A 54 3.44 -36.83 9.57
C GLU A 54 4.31 -35.68 9.02
N GLU A 55 3.81 -34.95 8.01
CA GLU A 55 4.46 -33.76 7.44
C GLU A 55 4.14 -32.47 8.20
N ARG A 56 3.38 -32.56 9.30
CA ARG A 56 2.93 -31.44 10.14
C ARG A 56 2.18 -30.34 9.36
N LYS A 57 1.57 -30.71 8.23
CA LYS A 57 0.70 -29.89 7.40
C LYS A 57 -0.69 -30.48 7.46
N PHE A 58 -1.41 -30.17 8.54
CA PHE A 58 -2.76 -30.69 8.72
C PHE A 58 -3.72 -29.64 9.28
N LEU A 59 -4.99 -29.90 9.02
CA LEU A 59 -6.14 -29.24 9.58
C LEU A 59 -6.96 -30.31 10.31
N ALA A 60 -7.23 -30.10 11.59
CA ALA A 60 -8.03 -30.99 12.41
C ALA A 60 -9.40 -30.35 12.70
N PHE A 61 -10.47 -31.10 12.49
CA PHE A 61 -11.84 -30.71 12.84
C PHE A 61 -12.35 -31.63 13.94
N TYR A 62 -12.89 -31.07 15.01
CA TYR A 62 -13.50 -31.81 16.12
C TYR A 62 -15.01 -31.82 15.90
N ILE A 63 -15.61 -33.00 15.88
CA ILE A 63 -17.02 -33.19 15.53
C ILE A 63 -17.77 -33.74 16.73
N LYS A 64 -18.96 -33.19 16.99
CA LYS A 64 -19.95 -33.70 17.95
C LYS A 64 -21.32 -33.68 17.27
N ASP A 65 -22.03 -34.80 17.26
CA ASP A 65 -23.37 -34.92 16.67
C ASP A 65 -23.45 -34.37 15.23
N ASP A 66 -22.48 -34.76 14.39
CA ASP A 66 -22.27 -34.29 13.00
C ASP A 66 -21.93 -32.80 12.82
N VAL A 67 -21.72 -32.04 13.90
CA VAL A 67 -21.37 -30.62 13.89
C VAL A 67 -19.89 -30.42 14.21
N VAL A 68 -19.20 -29.57 13.43
CA VAL A 68 -17.85 -29.11 13.79
C VAL A 68 -17.94 -28.18 15.00
N VAL A 69 -17.37 -28.60 16.14
CA VAL A 69 -17.37 -27.85 17.42
C VAL A 69 -16.03 -27.17 17.72
N ALA A 70 -14.94 -27.60 17.07
CA ALA A 70 -13.66 -26.93 17.11
C ALA A 70 -12.80 -27.23 15.87
N ALA A 71 -11.79 -26.41 15.60
CA ALA A 71 -10.78 -26.65 14.56
C ALA A 71 -9.38 -26.21 14.98
N ALA A 72 -8.35 -26.90 14.49
CA ALA A 72 -6.95 -26.64 14.83
C ALA A 72 -6.01 -26.79 13.61
N SER A 73 -5.00 -25.91 13.50
CA SER A 73 -3.91 -26.08 12.53
C SER A 73 -2.56 -25.60 13.10
N LEU A 74 -1.48 -26.20 12.56
CA LEU A 74 -0.09 -25.90 12.93
C LEU A 74 0.52 -24.72 12.15
N MET A 75 -0.21 -24.15 11.17
CA MET A 75 0.17 -22.95 10.42
C MET A 75 -1.05 -22.04 10.21
N PHE A 76 -0.84 -20.80 9.73
CA PHE A 76 -1.94 -19.92 9.35
C PHE A 76 -2.65 -20.50 8.13
N ASP A 77 -3.75 -21.20 8.38
CA ASP A 77 -4.66 -21.70 7.35
C ASP A 77 -5.92 -20.80 7.35
N PRO A 78 -6.21 -20.09 6.25
CA PRO A 78 -7.43 -19.29 6.09
C PRO A 78 -8.71 -20.07 6.42
N ALA A 79 -8.70 -21.41 6.29
CA ALA A 79 -9.82 -22.25 6.66
C ALA A 79 -10.12 -22.22 8.17
N VAL A 80 -9.12 -22.12 9.05
CA VAL A 80 -9.33 -22.03 10.51
C VAL A 80 -9.97 -20.69 10.88
N ALA A 81 -9.51 -19.60 10.25
CA ALA A 81 -10.12 -18.28 10.43
C ALA A 81 -11.57 -18.27 9.95
N ARG A 82 -11.85 -18.93 8.82
CA ARG A 82 -13.21 -19.05 8.28
C ARG A 82 -14.14 -19.87 9.19
N VAL A 83 -13.67 -20.98 9.76
CA VAL A 83 -14.44 -21.77 10.72
C VAL A 83 -14.75 -20.93 11.98
N ALA A 84 -13.78 -20.16 12.46
CA ALA A 84 -13.99 -19.28 13.61
C ALA A 84 -15.01 -18.16 13.34
N GLU A 85 -15.00 -17.55 12.15
CA GLU A 85 -16.01 -16.58 11.72
C GLU A 85 -17.41 -17.22 11.70
N LEU A 86 -17.54 -18.40 11.09
CA LEU A 86 -18.82 -19.11 10.99
C LEU A 86 -19.37 -19.46 12.39
N MET A 87 -18.51 -19.97 13.28
CA MET A 87 -18.87 -20.26 14.68
C MET A 87 -19.26 -19.00 15.46
N ALA A 88 -18.56 -17.89 15.29
CA ALA A 88 -18.86 -16.62 15.96
C ALA A 88 -20.23 -16.04 15.54
N THR A 89 -20.72 -16.41 14.35
CA THR A 89 -22.06 -16.03 13.87
C THR A 89 -23.17 -17.03 14.25
N GLY A 90 -22.85 -18.07 15.02
CA GLY A 90 -23.82 -19.09 15.46
C GLY A 90 -24.24 -20.06 14.36
N GLN A 91 -23.51 -20.13 13.24
CA GLN A 91 -23.83 -21.06 12.14
C GLN A 91 -23.30 -22.47 12.43
N THR A 92 -24.18 -23.46 12.35
CA THR A 92 -23.87 -24.89 12.51
C THR A 92 -23.19 -25.43 11.25
N ILE A 93 -22.01 -26.03 11.39
CA ILE A 93 -21.26 -26.64 10.28
C ILE A 93 -21.45 -28.15 10.32
N THR A 94 -22.26 -28.73 9.44
CA THR A 94 -22.48 -30.19 9.34
C THR A 94 -21.86 -30.81 8.09
N ASN A 95 -21.34 -32.04 8.25
CA ASN A 95 -20.79 -32.96 7.24
C ASN A 95 -20.45 -32.39 5.85
N LEU A 96 -19.17 -32.04 5.69
CA LEU A 96 -18.50 -31.77 4.42
C LEU A 96 -18.38 -33.07 3.56
N ARG A 97 -19.44 -33.43 2.82
CA ARG A 97 -19.23 -34.18 1.56
C ARG A 97 -18.59 -33.22 0.55
N MET A 98 -17.28 -33.04 0.69
CA MET A 98 -16.47 -32.26 -0.24
C MET A 98 -16.24 -33.08 -1.51
N SER A 99 -16.88 -32.64 -2.58
CA SER A 99 -16.76 -33.13 -3.95
C SER A 99 -15.31 -33.48 -4.33
N GLN A 100 -15.07 -34.75 -4.66
CA GLN A 100 -14.07 -35.12 -5.66
C GLN A 100 -14.36 -34.35 -6.94
N HIS A 101 -13.33 -33.99 -7.72
CA HIS A 101 -13.42 -33.38 -9.05
C HIS A 101 -14.75 -33.66 -9.76
N GLN A 102 -15.69 -32.72 -9.60
CA GLN A 102 -16.77 -32.55 -10.54
C GLN A 102 -16.27 -31.52 -11.52
N GLN A 103 -16.12 -31.93 -12.78
CA GLN A 103 -16.23 -31.02 -13.90
C GLN A 103 -17.40 -30.07 -13.62
N PRO A 104 -17.26 -28.76 -13.93
CA PRO A 104 -18.30 -27.80 -13.63
C PRO A 104 -19.61 -28.28 -14.26
N SER A 105 -20.54 -28.70 -13.40
CA SER A 105 -21.90 -28.96 -13.81
C SER A 105 -22.44 -27.63 -14.30
N HIS A 106 -22.81 -27.58 -15.58
CA HIS A 106 -23.47 -26.46 -16.22
C HIS A 106 -24.75 -26.08 -15.47
N ASP A 107 -24.63 -25.21 -14.47
CA ASP A 107 -25.72 -24.39 -13.94
C ASP A 107 -25.13 -23.11 -13.31
N GLU A 108 -24.38 -22.34 -14.12
CA GLU A 108 -23.78 -21.05 -13.72
C GLU A 108 -24.46 -19.86 -14.42
N GLY A 109 -25.79 -19.80 -14.34
CA GLY A 109 -26.57 -18.67 -14.84
C GLY A 109 -27.57 -18.22 -13.78
N GLY A 110 -27.20 -17.28 -12.92
CA GLY A 110 -28.14 -16.74 -11.94
C GLY A 110 -27.78 -15.33 -11.49
N GLU A 111 -28.78 -14.45 -11.46
CA GLU A 111 -28.68 -13.10 -10.91
C GLU A 111 -29.45 -13.04 -9.58
N VAL A 112 -28.94 -12.28 -8.62
CA VAL A 112 -29.66 -11.87 -7.40
C VAL A 112 -30.10 -10.44 -7.59
N THR A 113 -31.42 -10.20 -7.59
CA THR A 113 -32.01 -8.87 -7.71
C THR A 113 -32.82 -8.55 -6.46
N GLU A 114 -32.52 -7.44 -5.81
CA GLU A 114 -33.23 -6.99 -4.61
C GLU A 114 -33.66 -5.53 -4.74
N VAL A 115 -34.80 -5.21 -4.11
CA VAL A 115 -35.20 -3.81 -3.87
C VAL A 115 -34.34 -3.29 -2.72
N VAL A 116 -33.53 -2.27 -2.97
CA VAL A 116 -32.56 -1.77 -1.99
C VAL A 116 -33.00 -0.48 -1.28
N CYS A 117 -33.87 0.32 -1.92
CA CYS A 117 -34.48 1.51 -1.33
C CYS A 117 -35.63 2.06 -2.19
N GLN A 118 -36.36 3.04 -1.66
CA GLN A 118 -37.22 3.90 -2.47
C GLN A 118 -36.37 4.95 -3.20
N GLU A 119 -36.82 5.41 -4.36
CA GLU A 119 -36.16 6.47 -5.13
C GLU A 119 -36.07 7.79 -4.34
N SER A 120 -37.03 8.05 -3.44
CA SER A 120 -37.00 9.22 -2.56
C SER A 120 -35.95 9.14 -1.44
N ASP A 121 -35.37 7.97 -1.17
CA ASP A 121 -34.48 7.75 -0.02
C ASP A 121 -33.06 8.27 -0.26
N LEU A 122 -32.70 8.61 -1.51
CA LEU A 122 -31.37 9.06 -1.88
C LEU A 122 -31.47 10.29 -2.78
N LYS A 123 -30.97 11.43 -2.31
CA LYS A 123 -30.91 12.67 -3.09
C LYS A 123 -29.70 12.66 -4.01
N ASP A 124 -29.71 13.56 -4.99
CA ASP A 124 -28.57 13.71 -5.90
C ASP A 124 -27.31 14.15 -5.14
N GLY A 125 -26.16 13.60 -5.52
CA GLY A 125 -24.89 13.81 -4.81
C GLY A 125 -24.75 13.02 -3.51
N GLN A 126 -25.60 12.03 -3.26
CA GLN A 126 -25.53 11.19 -2.06
C GLN A 126 -25.14 9.74 -2.36
N MET A 127 -24.60 9.09 -1.33
CA MET A 127 -24.26 7.67 -1.31
C MET A 127 -25.02 6.95 -0.20
N LYS A 128 -25.32 5.67 -0.41
CA LYS A 128 -25.96 4.79 0.58
C LYS A 128 -25.35 3.40 0.50
N GLU A 129 -25.01 2.81 1.64
CA GLU A 129 -24.63 1.38 1.70
C GLU A 129 -25.91 0.54 1.79
N VAL A 130 -26.03 -0.44 0.90
CA VAL A 130 -27.15 -1.38 0.83
C VAL A 130 -26.65 -2.82 0.78
N ALA A 131 -27.51 -3.80 1.05
CA ALA A 131 -27.19 -5.21 0.96
C ALA A 131 -27.94 -5.85 -0.22
N VAL A 132 -27.26 -6.73 -0.96
CA VAL A 132 -27.86 -7.56 -2.03
C VAL A 132 -27.22 -8.93 -1.96
N GLY A 133 -28.00 -9.99 -1.73
CA GLY A 133 -27.47 -11.34 -1.56
C GLY A 133 -26.46 -11.47 -0.42
N GLY A 134 -26.61 -10.65 0.64
CA GLY A 134 -25.69 -10.59 1.78
C GLY A 134 -24.39 -9.79 1.54
N GLN A 135 -24.17 -9.29 0.31
CA GLN A 135 -23.02 -8.45 -0.03
C GLN A 135 -23.36 -6.96 0.16
N LYS A 136 -22.42 -6.21 0.74
CA LYS A 136 -22.50 -4.75 0.83
C LYS A 136 -22.17 -4.10 -0.51
N VAL A 137 -23.02 -3.15 -0.90
CA VAL A 137 -22.95 -2.39 -2.15
C VAL A 137 -23.06 -0.91 -1.84
N LEU A 138 -22.27 -0.08 -2.52
CA LEU A 138 -22.42 1.37 -2.48
C LEU A 138 -23.34 1.80 -3.61
N LEU A 139 -24.56 2.20 -3.25
CA LEU A 139 -25.52 2.84 -4.14
C LEU A 139 -25.22 4.34 -4.15
N VAL A 140 -25.14 4.92 -5.34
CA VAL A 140 -24.85 6.34 -5.55
C VAL A 140 -25.89 6.94 -6.47
N ARG A 141 -26.31 8.18 -6.18
CA ARG A 141 -27.17 8.96 -7.09
C ARG A 141 -26.44 10.23 -7.53
N THR A 142 -26.18 10.35 -8.83
CA THR A 142 -25.51 11.52 -9.43
C THR A 142 -26.20 11.91 -10.72
N GLN A 143 -26.49 13.21 -10.88
CA GLN A 143 -27.20 13.76 -12.02
C GLN A 143 -28.53 13.05 -12.31
N GLY A 144 -29.27 12.71 -11.25
CA GLY A 144 -30.55 12.03 -11.32
C GLY A 144 -30.48 10.53 -11.61
N GLN A 145 -29.29 9.97 -11.84
CA GLN A 145 -29.11 8.55 -12.19
C GLN A 145 -28.53 7.76 -11.02
N TYR A 146 -28.97 6.51 -10.88
CA TYR A 146 -28.45 5.59 -9.88
C TYR A 146 -27.36 4.70 -10.47
N SER A 147 -26.31 4.48 -9.70
CA SER A 147 -25.28 3.48 -9.98
C SER A 147 -24.94 2.70 -8.72
N ALA A 148 -24.37 1.50 -8.89
CA ALA A 148 -24.02 0.62 -7.80
C ALA A 148 -22.64 0.01 -8.03
N VAL A 149 -21.75 0.15 -7.04
CA VAL A 149 -20.38 -0.39 -7.06
C VAL A 149 -20.05 -1.09 -5.75
N GLY A 150 -18.93 -1.83 -5.71
CA GLY A 150 -18.43 -2.42 -4.46
C GLY A 150 -18.26 -1.37 -3.36
N SER A 151 -18.63 -1.70 -2.11
CA SER A 151 -18.64 -0.70 -1.02
C SER A 151 -17.30 -0.43 -0.34
N GLN A 152 -16.27 -1.21 -0.69
CA GLN A 152 -14.94 -1.13 -0.11
C GLN A 152 -13.90 -0.73 -1.16
N CYS A 153 -12.97 0.14 -0.77
CA CYS A 153 -11.85 0.53 -1.61
C CYS A 153 -10.98 -0.68 -1.95
N SER A 154 -10.69 -0.89 -3.23
CA SER A 154 -9.87 -2.00 -3.72
C SER A 154 -8.39 -1.96 -3.27
N HIS A 155 -7.93 -0.88 -2.63
CA HIS A 155 -6.58 -0.80 -2.06
C HIS A 155 -6.51 -1.61 -0.74
N TYR A 156 -6.95 -1.01 0.37
CA TYR A 156 -6.95 -1.63 1.72
C TYR A 156 -8.36 -1.63 2.35
N ASN A 157 -9.40 -1.89 1.55
CA ASN A 157 -10.77 -2.17 1.99
C ASN A 157 -11.45 -1.07 2.83
N ALA A 158 -10.99 0.19 2.72
CA ALA A 158 -11.63 1.31 3.39
C ALA A 158 -13.10 1.46 2.94
N PRO A 159 -14.05 1.72 3.86
CA PRO A 159 -15.46 1.87 3.49
C PRO A 159 -15.67 3.15 2.69
N LEU A 160 -16.11 3.02 1.44
CA LEU A 160 -16.26 4.16 0.52
C LEU A 160 -17.45 5.06 0.86
N ILE A 161 -18.42 4.56 1.62
CA ILE A 161 -19.50 5.40 2.20
C ILE A 161 -18.96 6.50 3.13
N LYS A 162 -17.74 6.34 3.66
CA LYS A 162 -17.05 7.38 4.45
C LYS A 162 -16.14 8.27 3.61
N GLY A 163 -16.12 8.09 2.28
CA GLY A 163 -15.29 8.84 1.34
C GLY A 163 -15.93 10.16 0.91
N ALA A 164 -15.28 10.84 -0.03
CA ALA A 164 -15.79 12.07 -0.63
C ALA A 164 -16.34 11.76 -2.03
N LEU A 165 -17.61 12.12 -2.29
CA LEU A 165 -18.23 12.05 -3.61
C LEU A 165 -18.20 13.44 -4.27
N VAL A 166 -17.65 13.53 -5.48
CA VAL A 166 -17.66 14.74 -6.32
C VAL A 166 -18.01 14.35 -7.75
N GLY A 167 -19.18 14.76 -8.23
CA GLY A 167 -19.70 14.26 -9.50
C GLY A 167 -19.78 12.72 -9.46
N ASP A 168 -19.24 12.06 -10.48
CA ASP A 168 -19.21 10.60 -10.57
C ASP A 168 -17.98 9.95 -9.91
N ARG A 169 -17.26 10.69 -9.06
CA ARG A 169 -16.00 10.25 -8.46
C ARG A 169 -16.13 10.08 -6.96
N VAL A 170 -15.86 8.87 -6.46
CA VAL A 170 -15.76 8.59 -5.03
C VAL A 170 -14.30 8.38 -4.64
N ARG A 171 -13.79 9.28 -3.79
CA ARG A 171 -12.43 9.20 -3.25
C ARG A 171 -12.43 8.56 -1.87
N CYS A 172 -11.59 7.54 -1.73
CA CYS A 172 -11.32 6.83 -0.49
C CYS A 172 -10.82 7.78 0.60
N PRO A 173 -11.41 7.75 1.81
CA PRO A 173 -11.05 8.69 2.87
C PRO A 173 -9.67 8.43 3.48
N PHE A 174 -9.14 7.20 3.36
CA PHE A 174 -7.93 6.80 4.08
C PHE A 174 -6.66 7.01 3.26
N HIS A 175 -6.67 6.56 2.00
CA HIS A 175 -5.47 6.49 1.17
C HIS A 175 -5.60 7.26 -0.14
N GLY A 176 -6.78 7.82 -0.44
CA GLY A 176 -6.98 8.70 -1.59
C GLY A 176 -7.25 8.02 -2.93
N ALA A 177 -7.33 6.69 -3.02
CA ALA A 177 -7.73 6.01 -4.25
C ALA A 177 -9.12 6.50 -4.68
N CYS A 178 -9.31 6.80 -5.96
CA CYS A 178 -10.56 7.34 -6.48
C CYS A 178 -11.15 6.44 -7.56
N PHE A 179 -12.47 6.28 -7.54
CA PHE A 179 -13.18 5.40 -8.44
C PHE A 179 -14.34 6.12 -9.11
N ASN A 180 -14.60 5.77 -10.36
CA ASN A 180 -15.81 6.14 -11.07
C ASN A 180 -16.99 5.35 -10.51
N VAL A 181 -18.02 6.01 -9.97
CA VAL A 181 -19.17 5.34 -9.36
C VAL A 181 -20.11 4.72 -10.39
N ARG A 182 -19.99 5.04 -11.68
CA ARG A 182 -20.80 4.46 -12.75
C ARG A 182 -20.21 3.16 -13.28
N THR A 183 -18.88 3.13 -13.48
CA THR A 183 -18.19 1.97 -14.08
C THR A 183 -17.41 1.12 -13.06
N GLY A 184 -17.25 1.62 -11.83
CA GLY A 184 -16.37 1.05 -10.81
C GLY A 184 -14.89 1.26 -11.11
N ASP A 185 -14.53 1.90 -12.22
CA ASP A 185 -13.15 2.00 -12.65
C ASP A 185 -12.29 2.83 -11.70
N ILE A 186 -11.07 2.37 -11.43
CA ILE A 186 -10.09 3.20 -10.73
C ILE A 186 -9.65 4.37 -11.63
N GLU A 187 -9.76 5.58 -11.10
CA GLU A 187 -9.37 6.81 -11.79
C GLU A 187 -8.12 7.44 -11.16
N GLU A 188 -7.94 7.27 -9.84
CA GLU A 188 -6.74 7.68 -9.09
C GLU A 188 -6.27 6.58 -8.13
N TYR A 189 -4.96 6.54 -7.89
CA TYR A 189 -4.26 5.52 -7.09
C TYR A 189 -4.28 5.89 -5.59
N PRO A 190 -3.92 5.01 -4.62
CA PRO A 190 -2.91 3.95 -4.69
C PRO A 190 -3.38 2.51 -5.03
N GLY A 191 -4.67 2.27 -5.30
CA GLY A 191 -5.17 0.93 -5.67
C GLY A 191 -4.69 0.46 -7.05
N LEU A 192 -4.77 -0.84 -7.34
CA LEU A 192 -4.50 -1.36 -8.70
C LEU A 192 -5.78 -1.74 -9.43
N ASP A 193 -6.75 -2.26 -8.69
CA ASP A 193 -7.94 -2.87 -9.25
C ASP A 193 -9.13 -1.91 -9.18
N CYS A 194 -10.06 -2.11 -10.09
CA CYS A 194 -11.35 -1.43 -10.09
C CYS A 194 -12.27 -2.02 -9.02
N LEU A 195 -13.37 -1.32 -8.75
CA LEU A 195 -14.50 -1.87 -8.03
C LEU A 195 -15.34 -2.74 -8.99
N PRO A 196 -15.98 -3.80 -8.49
CA PRO A 196 -17.10 -4.40 -9.19
C PRO A 196 -18.21 -3.37 -9.37
N SER A 197 -18.91 -3.43 -10.51
CA SER A 197 -20.08 -2.59 -10.81
C SER A 197 -21.30 -3.49 -11.01
N TYR A 198 -22.46 -3.02 -10.56
CA TYR A 198 -23.70 -3.79 -10.56
C TYR A 198 -24.79 -3.08 -11.36
N LYS A 199 -25.71 -3.85 -11.94
CA LYS A 199 -26.82 -3.28 -12.70
C LYS A 199 -27.80 -2.63 -11.73
N VAL A 200 -28.30 -1.45 -12.09
CA VAL A 200 -29.33 -0.74 -11.33
C VAL A 200 -30.54 -0.47 -12.21
N LYS A 201 -31.74 -0.68 -11.68
CA LYS A 201 -33.00 -0.37 -12.35
C LYS A 201 -33.92 0.37 -11.40
N VAL A 202 -34.48 1.49 -11.83
CA VAL A 202 -35.54 2.18 -11.10
C VAL A 202 -36.88 1.83 -11.74
N LYS A 203 -37.83 1.36 -10.95
CA LYS A 203 -39.19 1.00 -11.41
C LYS A 203 -40.20 1.23 -10.29
N ASP A 204 -41.32 1.88 -10.61
CA ASP A 204 -42.43 2.13 -9.67
C ASP A 204 -41.98 2.79 -8.36
N GLY A 205 -41.06 3.76 -8.45
CA GLY A 205 -40.48 4.47 -7.30
C GLY A 205 -39.50 3.66 -6.45
N LYS A 206 -39.12 2.45 -6.88
CA LYS A 206 -38.19 1.56 -6.18
C LYS A 206 -36.88 1.40 -6.95
N VAL A 207 -35.78 1.31 -6.23
CA VAL A 207 -34.44 1.07 -6.78
C VAL A 207 -34.09 -0.40 -6.59
N TYR A 208 -33.77 -1.07 -7.70
CA TYR A 208 -33.36 -2.47 -7.76
C TYR A 208 -31.88 -2.54 -8.10
N VAL A 209 -31.14 -3.40 -7.41
CA VAL A 209 -29.75 -3.72 -7.73
C VAL A 209 -29.66 -5.21 -8.06
N THR A 210 -28.94 -5.53 -9.13
CA THR A 210 -28.76 -6.89 -9.61
C THR A 210 -27.29 -7.27 -9.65
N ILE A 211 -26.95 -8.39 -9.01
CA ILE A 211 -25.59 -8.96 -8.97
C ILE A 211 -25.61 -10.35 -9.62
N ASP A 212 -24.70 -10.60 -10.56
CA ASP A 212 -24.44 -11.96 -11.05
C ASP A 212 -23.85 -12.79 -9.90
N LYS A 213 -24.39 -13.98 -9.64
CA LYS A 213 -23.95 -14.83 -8.51
C LYS A 213 -22.44 -15.09 -8.53
N LYS A 214 -21.79 -15.15 -9.69
CA LYS A 214 -20.33 -15.34 -9.79
C LYS A 214 -19.53 -14.12 -9.30
N HIS A 215 -20.19 -12.96 -9.21
CA HIS A 215 -19.61 -11.72 -8.69
C HIS A 215 -19.92 -11.50 -7.21
N LEU A 216 -20.71 -12.37 -6.57
CA LEU A 216 -20.92 -12.30 -5.13
C LEU A 216 -19.61 -12.59 -4.39
N GLY A 217 -19.31 -11.78 -3.37
CA GLY A 217 -18.07 -11.82 -2.61
C GLY A 217 -16.88 -11.14 -3.28
N LEU A 218 -16.97 -10.76 -4.57
CA LEU A 218 -15.90 -9.99 -5.21
C LEU A 218 -15.81 -8.60 -4.60
N THR A 219 -14.59 -8.23 -4.21
CA THR A 219 -14.28 -6.90 -3.66
C THR A 219 -13.50 -6.03 -4.65
N LYS A 220 -12.97 -6.63 -5.72
CA LYS A 220 -12.10 -6.00 -6.71
C LYS A 220 -12.33 -6.60 -8.10
N ARG A 221 -12.03 -5.82 -9.14
CA ARG A 221 -12.09 -6.22 -10.55
C ARG A 221 -10.81 -5.77 -11.24
N VAL A 222 -10.05 -6.71 -11.79
CA VAL A 222 -8.92 -6.40 -12.69
C VAL A 222 -9.51 -5.91 -14.01
N ARG A 223 -8.95 -4.84 -14.60
CA ARG A 223 -9.36 -4.42 -15.95
C ARG A 223 -8.96 -5.45 -16.98
N GLU A 224 -9.76 -5.57 -18.03
CA GLU A 224 -9.42 -6.44 -19.15
C GLU A 224 -8.10 -6.01 -19.78
N MET A 225 -7.29 -7.00 -20.15
CA MET A 225 -5.95 -6.84 -20.66
C MET A 225 -5.73 -7.83 -21.78
N CYS A 226 -5.24 -7.34 -22.92
CA CYS A 226 -4.73 -8.19 -23.98
C CYS A 226 -3.43 -8.88 -23.55
N SER A 227 -2.99 -9.87 -24.32
CA SER A 227 -1.68 -10.52 -24.17
C SER A 227 -0.77 -10.20 -25.37
N VAL A 228 0.46 -10.69 -25.33
CA VAL A 228 1.42 -10.54 -26.43
C VAL A 228 0.95 -11.28 -27.70
N ALA A 229 1.10 -10.65 -28.86
CA ALA A 229 0.80 -11.31 -30.14
C ALA A 229 1.95 -12.27 -30.54
N PRO A 230 1.66 -13.42 -31.17
CA PRO A 230 2.69 -14.31 -31.69
C PRO A 230 3.65 -13.60 -32.66
N GLY A 231 4.95 -13.72 -32.43
CA GLY A 231 5.98 -13.12 -33.29
C GLY A 231 6.16 -11.60 -33.13
N ALA A 232 5.57 -10.99 -32.10
CA ALA A 232 5.75 -9.56 -31.82
C ALA A 232 7.24 -9.19 -31.63
N LYS A 233 7.67 -8.14 -32.34
CA LYS A 233 9.06 -7.66 -32.35
C LYS A 233 9.28 -6.34 -31.61
N HIS A 234 8.24 -5.53 -31.44
CA HIS A 234 8.37 -4.25 -30.76
C HIS A 234 8.48 -4.48 -29.25
N THR A 235 9.51 -3.91 -28.61
CA THR A 235 9.84 -4.13 -27.20
C THR A 235 9.76 -2.84 -26.41
N VAL A 236 8.88 -2.82 -25.40
CA VAL A 236 8.90 -1.80 -24.36
C VAL A 236 9.70 -2.34 -23.17
N LEU A 237 10.79 -1.66 -22.85
CA LEU A 237 11.65 -2.01 -21.72
C LEU A 237 11.36 -1.07 -20.54
N LEU A 238 11.09 -1.65 -19.37
CA LEU A 238 10.79 -0.94 -18.14
C LEU A 238 11.92 -1.18 -17.13
N ILE A 239 12.71 -0.16 -16.83
CA ILE A 239 13.80 -0.25 -15.84
C ILE A 239 13.26 0.09 -14.46
N GLY A 240 13.29 -0.89 -13.55
CA GLY A 240 12.83 -0.82 -12.16
C GLY A 240 11.59 -1.70 -11.92
N GLY A 241 11.52 -2.36 -10.77
CA GLY A 241 10.40 -3.21 -10.34
C GLY A 241 9.37 -2.51 -9.46
N GLY A 242 9.18 -1.20 -9.66
CA GLY A 242 8.31 -0.37 -8.80
C GLY A 242 6.86 -0.25 -9.29
N PRO A 243 6.04 0.53 -8.57
CA PRO A 243 4.65 0.79 -8.96
C PRO A 243 4.52 1.49 -10.32
N ALA A 244 5.48 2.34 -10.71
CA ALA A 244 5.46 3.01 -12.01
C ALA A 244 5.55 2.00 -13.17
N SER A 245 6.50 1.06 -13.12
CA SER A 245 6.64 0.00 -14.14
C SER A 245 5.43 -0.92 -14.18
N LEU A 246 4.91 -1.33 -13.01
CA LEU A 246 3.73 -2.17 -12.94
C LEU A 246 2.53 -1.50 -13.64
N LEU A 247 2.25 -0.24 -13.31
CA LEU A 247 1.14 0.47 -13.94
C LEU A 247 1.39 0.79 -15.41
N CYS A 248 2.63 1.02 -15.82
CA CYS A 248 2.96 1.16 -17.23
C CYS A 248 2.64 -0.13 -17.99
N ALA A 249 3.12 -1.28 -17.50
CA ALA A 249 2.87 -2.59 -18.11
C ALA A 249 1.38 -2.93 -18.20
N GLU A 250 0.64 -2.76 -17.09
CA GLU A 250 -0.80 -3.01 -17.08
C GLU A 250 -1.55 -2.06 -18.02
N THR A 251 -1.21 -0.77 -18.02
CA THR A 251 -1.87 0.22 -18.89
C THR A 251 -1.63 -0.08 -20.37
N LEU A 252 -0.42 -0.53 -20.74
CA LEU A 252 -0.13 -1.00 -22.10
C LEU A 252 -1.04 -2.15 -22.49
N ARG A 253 -1.17 -3.18 -21.64
CA ARG A 253 -2.04 -4.34 -21.92
C ARG A 253 -3.53 -4.00 -21.90
N GLN A 254 -3.96 -3.09 -21.02
CA GLN A 254 -5.34 -2.58 -20.97
C GLN A 254 -5.72 -1.79 -22.23
N ASN A 255 -4.72 -1.28 -22.96
CA ASN A 255 -4.90 -0.59 -24.23
C ASN A 255 -4.52 -1.46 -25.43
N CYS A 256 -4.45 -2.78 -25.22
CA CYS A 256 -4.13 -3.78 -26.24
C CYS A 256 -2.85 -3.51 -27.02
N TYR A 257 -1.82 -3.06 -26.30
CA TYR A 257 -0.45 -3.21 -26.79
C TYR A 257 -0.12 -4.69 -26.90
N GLU A 258 0.27 -5.14 -28.09
CA GLU A 258 0.55 -6.54 -28.40
C GLU A 258 2.06 -6.86 -28.42
N GLY A 259 2.92 -5.85 -28.27
CA GLY A 259 4.38 -6.01 -28.28
C GLY A 259 4.94 -6.67 -27.03
N GLN A 260 6.25 -6.90 -27.01
CA GLN A 260 6.96 -7.41 -25.83
C GLN A 260 7.02 -6.32 -24.74
N ILE A 261 6.83 -6.74 -23.49
CA ILE A 261 7.04 -5.90 -22.30
C ILE A 261 8.03 -6.62 -21.40
N ILE A 262 9.17 -6.00 -21.16
CA ILE A 262 10.21 -6.54 -20.28
C ILE A 262 10.39 -5.57 -19.12
N MET A 263 10.20 -6.04 -17.90
CA MET A 263 10.50 -5.30 -16.68
C MET A 263 11.79 -5.84 -16.06
N VAL A 264 12.77 -4.98 -15.86
CA VAL A 264 14.08 -5.35 -15.30
C VAL A 264 14.24 -4.74 -13.93
N THR A 265 14.54 -5.54 -12.91
CA THR A 265 14.74 -5.05 -11.54
C THR A 265 15.88 -5.78 -10.85
N LYS A 266 16.61 -5.06 -10.01
CA LYS A 266 17.63 -5.65 -9.13
C LYS A 266 17.03 -6.31 -7.89
N ASP A 267 15.75 -6.07 -7.62
CA ASP A 267 15.05 -6.66 -6.49
C ASP A 267 14.90 -8.20 -6.68
N THR A 268 14.85 -8.91 -5.57
CA THR A 268 14.61 -10.37 -5.48
C THR A 268 13.14 -10.73 -5.68
N LEU A 269 12.24 -9.76 -5.50
CA LEU A 269 10.80 -9.91 -5.60
C LEU A 269 10.24 -9.19 -6.82
N PRO A 270 9.14 -9.68 -7.43
CA PRO A 270 8.36 -8.90 -8.38
C PRO A 270 7.77 -7.65 -7.68
N PRO A 271 7.21 -6.68 -8.43
CA PRO A 271 6.63 -5.47 -7.85
C PRO A 271 5.82 -5.72 -6.57
N PHE A 272 6.20 -5.00 -5.51
CA PHE A 272 5.69 -5.21 -4.16
C PHE A 272 5.40 -3.88 -3.44
N ASP A 273 4.52 -3.94 -2.45
CA ASP A 273 3.96 -2.85 -1.67
C ASP A 273 4.99 -2.26 -0.70
N LYS A 274 5.83 -1.34 -1.18
CA LYS A 274 6.89 -0.68 -0.39
C LYS A 274 6.38 0.11 0.83
N PRO A 275 5.22 0.80 0.79
CA PRO A 275 4.68 1.50 1.96
C PRO A 275 4.50 0.64 3.21
N LYS A 276 4.36 -0.69 3.07
CA LYS A 276 4.28 -1.62 4.21
C LYS A 276 5.61 -1.83 4.93
N LEU A 277 6.75 -1.63 4.26
CA LEU A 277 8.07 -1.98 4.79
C LEU A 277 8.49 -1.18 6.03
N SER A 278 7.93 0.00 6.25
CA SER A 278 8.19 0.83 7.44
C SER A 278 7.07 0.74 8.49
N LYS A 279 5.93 0.11 8.16
CA LYS A 279 4.74 0.03 9.01
C LYS A 279 4.51 -1.37 9.59
N ALA A 280 4.98 -2.40 8.88
CA ALA A 280 4.90 -3.79 9.25
C ALA A 280 6.14 -4.53 8.70
N MET A 281 7.25 -4.46 9.44
CA MET A 281 8.56 -4.91 8.96
C MET A 281 8.76 -6.45 9.00
N ASN A 282 7.85 -7.18 9.65
CA ASN A 282 7.90 -8.63 9.84
C ASN A 282 6.96 -9.43 8.92
N LEU A 283 6.49 -8.81 7.83
CA LEU A 283 5.59 -9.45 6.87
C LEU A 283 6.27 -10.57 6.07
N ASP A 284 5.45 -11.47 5.53
CA ASP A 284 5.88 -12.45 4.53
C ASP A 284 5.82 -11.84 3.12
N SER A 285 6.78 -12.23 2.27
CA SER A 285 6.90 -11.73 0.90
C SER A 285 5.61 -11.90 0.07
N GLY A 286 4.87 -13.02 0.25
CA GLY A 286 3.62 -13.27 -0.47
C GLY A 286 2.50 -12.30 -0.12
N SER A 287 2.57 -11.62 1.04
CA SER A 287 1.56 -10.65 1.49
C SER A 287 1.80 -9.21 1.00
N ILE A 288 2.95 -8.97 0.35
CA ILE A 288 3.36 -7.65 -0.14
C ILE A 288 3.52 -7.60 -1.65
N VAL A 289 3.70 -8.73 -2.34
CA VAL A 289 3.70 -8.75 -3.82
C VAL A 289 2.36 -8.24 -4.35
N LEU A 290 2.41 -7.41 -5.40
CA LEU A 290 1.24 -6.71 -5.93
C LEU A 290 0.44 -7.56 -6.91
N ARG A 291 1.12 -8.48 -7.60
CA ARG A 291 0.55 -9.46 -8.54
C ARG A 291 1.25 -10.80 -8.36
N SER A 292 0.54 -11.88 -8.63
CA SER A 292 1.13 -13.22 -8.67
C SER A 292 2.03 -13.40 -9.90
N THR A 293 2.91 -14.39 -9.89
CA THR A 293 3.69 -14.77 -11.07
C THR A 293 2.79 -15.13 -12.26
N ASP A 294 1.70 -15.86 -12.00
CA ASP A 294 0.73 -16.28 -13.02
C ASP A 294 0.09 -15.09 -13.73
N PHE A 295 -0.15 -13.97 -13.03
CA PHE A 295 -0.67 -12.76 -13.63
C PHE A 295 0.27 -12.21 -14.72
N TYR A 296 1.57 -12.15 -14.43
CA TYR A 296 2.55 -11.66 -15.40
C TYR A 296 2.64 -12.59 -16.62
N GLN A 297 2.63 -13.90 -16.39
CA GLN A 297 2.63 -14.91 -17.47
C GLN A 297 1.39 -14.81 -18.35
N GLN A 298 0.20 -14.73 -17.73
CA GLN A 298 -1.09 -14.63 -18.42
C GLN A 298 -1.15 -13.44 -19.38
N HIS A 299 -0.52 -12.31 -19.01
CA HIS A 299 -0.54 -11.08 -19.80
C HIS A 299 0.75 -10.85 -20.60
N GLY A 300 1.65 -11.85 -20.68
CA GLY A 300 2.91 -11.76 -21.43
C GLY A 300 3.78 -10.58 -20.98
N ILE A 301 3.90 -10.38 -19.68
CA ILE A 301 4.79 -9.38 -19.07
C ILE A 301 5.98 -10.14 -18.50
N GLU A 302 7.17 -9.93 -19.05
CA GLU A 302 8.39 -10.54 -18.53
C GLU A 302 8.91 -9.72 -17.35
N VAL A 303 9.27 -10.39 -16.25
CA VAL A 303 9.86 -9.75 -15.08
C VAL A 303 11.21 -10.40 -14.79
N TRP A 304 12.29 -9.68 -15.12
CA TRP A 304 13.65 -10.11 -14.91
C TRP A 304 14.15 -9.59 -13.56
N LEU A 305 14.14 -10.49 -12.58
CA LEU A 305 14.60 -10.24 -11.21
C LEU A 305 16.13 -10.31 -11.12
N GLN A 306 16.69 -9.65 -10.11
CA GLN A 306 18.14 -9.63 -9.82
C GLN A 306 19.01 -9.24 -11.03
N LYS A 307 18.49 -8.37 -11.90
CA LYS A 307 19.22 -7.79 -13.03
C LYS A 307 19.28 -6.28 -12.89
N GLU A 308 20.46 -5.70 -13.05
CA GLU A 308 20.68 -4.26 -12.93
C GLU A 308 21.10 -3.69 -14.28
N VAL A 309 20.42 -2.62 -14.72
CA VAL A 309 20.86 -1.82 -15.87
C VAL A 309 21.93 -0.85 -15.41
N VAL A 310 23.10 -0.89 -16.06
CA VAL A 310 24.28 -0.09 -15.68
C VAL A 310 24.61 1.02 -16.68
N SER A 311 24.05 0.98 -17.89
CA SER A 311 24.13 2.08 -18.85
C SER A 311 23.02 2.03 -19.90
N VAL A 312 22.69 3.18 -20.49
CA VAL A 312 21.75 3.31 -21.61
C VAL A 312 22.46 3.94 -22.81
N ASN A 313 22.31 3.34 -23.99
CA ASN A 313 22.72 3.88 -25.28
C ASN A 313 21.47 4.22 -26.11
N PRO A 314 20.96 5.46 -26.07
CA PRO A 314 19.76 5.81 -26.83
C PRO A 314 19.94 5.78 -28.35
N ALA A 315 21.14 6.08 -28.86
CA ALA A 315 21.41 6.07 -30.29
C ALA A 315 21.28 4.66 -30.90
N GLY A 316 21.74 3.64 -30.18
CA GLY A 316 21.56 2.22 -30.56
C GLY A 316 20.27 1.58 -30.02
N LYS A 317 19.45 2.33 -29.28
CA LYS A 317 18.31 1.84 -28.50
C LYS A 317 18.59 0.56 -27.71
N GLU A 318 19.64 0.61 -26.91
CA GLU A 318 20.13 -0.54 -26.15
C GLU A 318 20.42 -0.16 -24.70
N VAL A 319 20.21 -1.10 -23.78
CA VAL A 319 20.69 -1.00 -22.40
C VAL A 319 21.73 -2.09 -22.13
N LYS A 320 22.71 -1.79 -21.27
CA LYS A 320 23.68 -2.77 -20.78
C LYS A 320 23.34 -3.19 -19.35
N LEU A 321 23.41 -4.48 -19.10
CA LEU A 321 23.18 -5.09 -17.79
C LEU A 321 24.50 -5.33 -17.05
N SER A 322 24.41 -5.46 -15.72
CA SER A 322 25.57 -5.68 -14.84
C SER A 322 26.30 -7.01 -15.09
N ASP A 323 25.64 -7.99 -15.70
CA ASP A 323 26.23 -9.27 -16.15
C ASP A 323 26.98 -9.17 -17.49
N GLY A 324 27.04 -7.97 -18.08
CA GLY A 324 27.70 -7.70 -19.35
C GLY A 324 26.83 -7.94 -20.58
N THR A 325 25.62 -8.49 -20.41
CA THR A 325 24.66 -8.66 -21.51
C THR A 325 24.00 -7.33 -21.89
N SER A 326 23.40 -7.28 -23.08
CA SER A 326 22.67 -6.12 -23.57
C SER A 326 21.23 -6.49 -23.96
N GLN A 327 20.34 -5.51 -23.87
CA GLN A 327 18.94 -5.63 -24.28
C GLN A 327 18.52 -4.45 -25.14
N HIS A 328 18.03 -4.76 -26.34
CA HIS A 328 17.42 -3.79 -27.25
C HIS A 328 16.04 -3.33 -26.75
N TYR A 329 15.63 -2.11 -27.08
CA TYR A 329 14.28 -1.62 -26.86
C TYR A 329 13.81 -0.77 -28.04
N ASP A 330 12.50 -0.69 -28.25
CA ASP A 330 11.91 0.31 -29.13
C ASP A 330 11.50 1.56 -28.35
N GLN A 331 11.00 1.36 -27.12
CA GLN A 331 10.69 2.41 -26.15
C GLN A 331 11.17 2.02 -24.75
N LEU A 332 11.61 3.00 -23.97
CA LEU A 332 12.21 2.81 -22.65
C LEU A 332 11.45 3.61 -21.59
N LEU A 333 11.14 2.98 -20.45
CA LEU A 333 10.75 3.67 -19.23
C LEU A 333 11.87 3.58 -18.19
N ILE A 334 12.37 4.74 -17.74
CA ILE A 334 13.27 4.85 -16.59
C ILE A 334 12.43 5.07 -15.33
N SER A 335 12.36 4.06 -14.47
CA SER A 335 11.54 4.03 -13.25
C SER A 335 12.26 3.36 -12.08
N THR A 336 13.55 3.65 -11.96
CA THR A 336 14.50 3.09 -10.99
C THR A 336 14.31 3.60 -9.55
N GLY A 337 13.38 4.54 -9.35
CA GLY A 337 13.06 5.14 -8.06
C GLY A 337 14.28 5.80 -7.39
N CYS A 338 14.31 5.74 -6.06
CA CYS A 338 15.39 6.29 -5.26
C CYS A 338 16.03 5.22 -4.36
N ARG A 339 17.24 5.50 -3.88
CA ARG A 339 17.93 4.75 -2.83
C ARG A 339 17.99 5.54 -1.52
N ALA A 340 17.92 4.85 -0.38
CA ALA A 340 18.15 5.43 0.94
C ALA A 340 19.55 6.08 1.01
N ARG A 341 19.62 7.27 1.60
CA ARG A 341 20.89 8.01 1.74
C ARG A 341 21.70 7.41 2.90
N PRO A 342 22.92 6.91 2.66
CA PRO A 342 23.78 6.40 3.71
C PRO A 342 24.30 7.52 4.61
N LEU A 343 24.69 7.16 5.83
CA LEU A 343 25.44 8.05 6.72
C LEU A 343 26.85 8.26 6.18
N SER A 344 27.43 9.43 6.46
CA SER A 344 28.78 9.80 6.01
C SER A 344 29.74 10.08 7.17
N CYS A 345 29.35 9.77 8.42
CA CYS A 345 30.20 9.92 9.59
C CYS A 345 31.13 8.70 9.76
N PRO A 346 32.24 8.82 10.51
CA PRO A 346 33.06 7.67 10.89
C PRO A 346 32.21 6.57 11.56
N GLY A 347 32.48 5.32 11.21
CA GLY A 347 31.76 4.13 11.68
C GLY A 347 30.41 3.86 11.02
N ALA A 348 30.04 4.61 9.96
CA ALA A 348 28.83 4.36 9.18
C ALA A 348 28.77 2.99 8.47
N ASP A 349 29.91 2.31 8.35
CA ASP A 349 30.09 0.99 7.75
C ASP A 349 30.08 -0.17 8.77
N LEU A 350 29.94 0.13 10.07
CA LEU A 350 29.91 -0.88 11.13
C LEU A 350 28.71 -1.83 10.97
N THR A 351 28.92 -3.09 11.37
CA THR A 351 27.82 -4.06 11.46
C THR A 351 26.80 -3.58 12.51
N GLY A 352 25.55 -3.44 12.09
CA GLY A 352 24.47 -2.87 12.92
C GLY A 352 23.99 -1.50 12.43
N VAL A 353 24.71 -0.85 11.51
CA VAL A 353 24.18 0.28 10.75
C VAL A 353 23.31 -0.25 9.61
N LYS A 354 22.07 0.23 9.53
CA LYS A 354 21.03 -0.27 8.62
C LYS A 354 20.38 0.86 7.83
N LEU A 355 19.98 0.53 6.61
CA LEU A 355 19.14 1.33 5.73
C LEU A 355 17.85 0.57 5.46
N LEU A 356 16.75 1.26 5.22
CA LEU A 356 15.50 0.66 4.77
C LEU A 356 15.29 0.98 3.29
N GLN A 357 15.61 0.04 2.39
CA GLN A 357 15.45 0.18 0.95
C GLN A 357 14.55 -0.91 0.34
N GLY A 358 14.81 -2.17 0.70
CA GLY A 358 14.15 -3.36 0.18
C GLY A 358 13.40 -4.16 1.25
N TYR A 359 12.81 -5.27 0.81
CA TYR A 359 12.07 -6.17 1.70
C TYR A 359 12.99 -6.84 2.73
N GLU A 360 14.17 -7.26 2.30
CA GLU A 360 15.20 -7.90 3.12
C GLU A 360 15.66 -6.98 4.25
N ASP A 361 15.86 -5.69 3.94
CA ASP A 361 16.24 -4.68 4.93
C ASP A 361 15.20 -4.56 6.05
N ALA A 362 13.91 -4.55 5.69
CA ALA A 362 12.84 -4.45 6.67
C ALA A 362 12.86 -5.63 7.65
N ARG A 363 13.04 -6.84 7.12
CA ARG A 363 13.16 -8.07 7.89
C ARG A 363 14.38 -8.06 8.80
N GLU A 364 15.51 -7.58 8.30
CA GLU A 364 16.75 -7.50 9.05
C GLU A 364 16.71 -6.45 10.16
N ILE A 365 16.13 -5.28 9.91
CA ILE A 365 15.90 -4.25 10.94
C ILE A 365 14.98 -4.82 12.02
N HIS A 366 13.88 -5.47 11.64
CA HIS A 366 12.97 -6.09 12.61
C HIS A 366 13.71 -7.08 13.52
N SER A 367 14.42 -8.07 12.94
CA SER A 367 15.08 -9.11 13.72
C SER A 367 16.22 -8.58 14.58
N SER A 368 17.00 -7.62 14.07
CA SER A 368 18.15 -7.05 14.77
C SER A 368 17.73 -6.16 15.94
N CYS A 369 16.54 -5.58 15.91
CA CYS A 369 16.08 -4.67 16.95
C CYS A 369 15.32 -5.35 18.10
N LEU A 370 14.94 -6.63 18.00
CA LEU A 370 14.15 -7.30 19.04
C LEU A 370 14.88 -7.31 20.39
N GLY A 371 14.32 -6.61 21.38
CA GLY A 371 14.92 -6.46 22.71
C GLY A 371 16.29 -5.75 22.72
N LYS A 372 16.61 -4.97 21.68
CA LYS A 372 17.88 -4.24 21.53
C LYS A 372 17.70 -2.72 21.64
N LYS A 373 18.79 -1.98 21.85
CA LYS A 373 18.79 -0.51 21.85
C LYS A 373 18.94 0.00 20.41
N ALA A 374 17.92 0.67 19.90
CA ALA A 374 17.91 1.19 18.53
C ALA A 374 18.05 2.71 18.53
N VAL A 375 18.94 3.23 17.67
CA VAL A 375 19.04 4.67 17.37
C VAL A 375 18.59 4.91 15.92
N VAL A 376 17.56 5.72 15.73
CA VAL A 376 17.07 6.13 14.40
C VAL A 376 17.53 7.55 14.11
N ILE A 377 18.26 7.74 13.02
CA ILE A 377 18.77 9.06 12.61
C ILE A 377 17.86 9.59 11.50
N GLY A 378 17.21 10.71 11.76
CA GLY A 378 16.25 11.35 10.85
C GLY A 378 14.81 11.27 11.38
N THR A 379 14.19 12.44 11.54
CA THR A 379 12.85 12.63 12.13
C THR A 379 11.80 13.02 11.08
N SER A 380 11.89 12.41 9.90
CA SER A 380 10.89 12.53 8.82
C SER A 380 10.13 11.20 8.66
N PHE A 381 9.36 11.03 7.58
CA PHE A 381 8.40 9.93 7.39
C PHE A 381 8.95 8.55 7.70
N ILE A 382 9.98 8.09 6.98
CA ILE A 382 10.51 6.74 7.17
C ILE A 382 11.09 6.54 8.58
N GLY A 383 11.88 7.48 9.08
CA GLY A 383 12.48 7.38 10.41
C GLY A 383 11.44 7.31 11.52
N MET A 384 10.42 8.17 11.46
CA MET A 384 9.32 8.19 12.43
C MET A 384 8.45 6.93 12.36
N GLU A 385 8.17 6.41 11.16
CA GLU A 385 7.42 5.15 10.99
C GLU A 385 8.20 3.96 11.54
N VAL A 386 9.49 3.85 11.24
CA VAL A 386 10.36 2.79 11.78
C VAL A 386 10.44 2.88 13.31
N ALA A 387 10.66 4.08 13.87
CA ALA A 387 10.68 4.27 15.31
C ALA A 387 9.33 3.90 15.94
N SER A 388 8.22 4.24 15.28
CA SER A 388 6.88 3.87 15.74
C SER A 388 6.68 2.37 15.75
N TYR A 389 7.11 1.67 14.70
CA TYR A 389 7.03 0.21 14.61
C TYR A 389 7.89 -0.49 15.67
N LEU A 390 9.07 0.05 15.96
CA LEU A 390 10.02 -0.53 16.92
C LEU A 390 9.70 -0.21 18.38
N SER A 391 8.84 0.79 18.64
CA SER A 391 8.54 1.32 19.99
C SER A 391 8.12 0.26 21.01
N ASP A 392 7.50 -0.84 20.56
CA ASP A 392 7.05 -1.95 21.41
C ASP A 392 7.73 -3.29 21.04
N LYS A 393 8.88 -3.24 20.35
CA LYS A 393 9.67 -4.40 19.91
C LYS A 393 11.13 -4.32 20.37
N ALA A 394 11.71 -3.14 20.36
CA ALA A 394 13.04 -2.85 20.85
C ALA A 394 13.07 -2.69 22.37
N ALA A 395 14.24 -2.82 22.99
CA ALA A 395 14.43 -2.50 24.42
C ALA A 395 14.35 -0.99 24.66
N SER A 396 14.82 -0.18 23.71
CA SER A 396 14.64 1.26 23.68
C SER A 396 14.79 1.80 22.26
N VAL A 397 14.14 2.92 21.97
CA VAL A 397 14.27 3.63 20.70
C VAL A 397 14.64 5.09 20.99
N CYS A 398 15.77 5.53 20.46
CA CYS A 398 16.17 6.94 20.46
C CYS A 398 16.13 7.47 19.04
N MET A 399 15.59 8.67 18.86
CA MET A 399 15.57 9.38 17.59
C MET A 399 16.50 10.58 17.63
N VAL A 400 17.29 10.78 16.57
CA VAL A 400 18.18 11.93 16.41
C VAL A 400 17.71 12.76 15.23
N GLY A 401 17.45 14.05 15.43
CA GLY A 401 16.96 14.96 14.41
C GLY A 401 17.64 16.31 14.45
N SER A 402 17.94 16.87 13.28
CA SER A 402 18.59 18.19 13.17
C SER A 402 17.64 19.38 13.28
N ALA A 403 16.33 19.15 13.08
CA ALA A 403 15.29 20.16 13.27
C ALA A 403 14.88 20.27 14.75
N THR A 404 14.05 21.27 15.07
CA THR A 404 13.50 21.41 16.43
C THR A 404 12.38 20.41 16.68
N TYR A 405 11.54 20.16 15.68
CA TYR A 405 10.50 19.12 15.73
C TYR A 405 10.58 18.15 14.55
N PRO A 406 10.10 16.90 14.70
CA PRO A 406 9.85 16.01 13.56
C PRO A 406 8.95 16.68 12.52
N TYR A 407 9.07 16.30 11.24
CA TYR A 407 8.24 16.82 10.16
C TYR A 407 8.17 18.35 9.98
N GLU A 408 8.97 19.14 10.68
CA GLU A 408 8.83 20.60 10.73
C GLU A 408 8.74 21.25 9.34
N ARG A 409 9.57 20.78 8.40
CA ARG A 409 9.57 21.26 7.01
C ARG A 409 8.39 20.78 6.17
N SER A 410 7.82 19.62 6.49
CA SER A 410 6.81 18.94 5.66
C SER A 410 5.38 19.16 6.16
N LEU A 411 5.18 19.18 7.48
CA LEU A 411 3.87 19.27 8.13
C LEU A 411 3.74 20.47 9.09
N GLY A 412 4.83 21.21 9.33
CA GLY A 412 4.85 22.33 10.27
C GLY A 412 5.16 21.91 11.72
N PRO A 413 5.60 22.87 12.56
CA PRO A 413 6.12 22.61 13.90
C PRO A 413 5.04 22.11 14.88
N GLU A 414 3.78 22.51 14.75
CA GLU A 414 2.69 22.09 15.63
C GLU A 414 2.40 20.59 15.48
N ILE A 415 2.27 20.12 14.23
CA ILE A 415 2.08 18.70 13.93
C ILE A 415 3.34 17.92 14.33
N GLY A 416 4.52 18.48 14.07
CA GLY A 416 5.80 17.92 14.50
C GLY A 416 5.88 17.69 16.01
N ARG A 417 5.55 18.71 16.80
CA ARG A 417 5.52 18.63 18.26
C ARG A 417 4.52 17.60 18.76
N MET A 418 3.32 17.59 18.20
CA MET A 418 2.28 16.63 18.58
C MET A 418 2.70 15.18 18.28
N THR A 419 3.28 14.92 17.12
CA THR A 419 3.76 13.57 16.77
C THR A 419 4.95 13.14 17.63
N MET A 420 5.84 14.07 17.98
CA MET A 420 6.91 13.83 18.95
C MET A 420 6.36 13.42 20.33
N GLN A 421 5.38 14.17 20.85
CA GLN A 421 4.72 13.85 22.13
C GLN A 421 4.04 12.48 22.10
N MET A 422 3.31 12.15 21.02
CA MET A 422 2.70 10.84 20.83
C MET A 422 3.72 9.70 20.91
N MET A 423 4.90 9.89 20.34
CA MET A 423 5.98 8.90 20.33
C MET A 423 6.67 8.79 21.70
N GLN A 424 6.85 9.92 22.41
CA GLN A 424 7.38 9.93 23.77
C GLN A 424 6.47 9.20 24.77
N GLU A 425 5.15 9.27 24.59
CA GLU A 425 4.17 8.45 25.34
C GLU A 425 4.34 6.94 25.14
N LYS A 426 5.09 6.54 24.11
CA LYS A 426 5.46 5.14 23.80
C LYS A 426 6.95 4.88 23.99
N ASN A 427 7.56 5.59 24.94
CA ASN A 427 8.95 5.41 25.36
C ASN A 427 10.00 5.64 24.26
N VAL A 428 9.66 6.41 23.22
CA VAL A 428 10.64 6.87 22.23
C VAL A 428 11.29 8.16 22.72
N THR A 429 12.60 8.13 22.87
CA THR A 429 13.39 9.30 23.30
C THR A 429 13.83 10.10 22.08
N PHE A 430 13.88 11.43 22.18
CA PHE A 430 14.27 12.31 21.08
C PHE A 430 15.45 13.20 21.48
N HIS A 431 16.43 13.27 20.60
CA HIS A 431 17.55 14.20 20.61
C HIS A 431 17.40 15.11 19.40
N MET A 432 16.71 16.24 19.60
CA MET A 432 16.42 17.24 18.57
C MET A 432 17.50 18.32 18.54
N ASN A 433 17.59 19.08 17.44
CA ASN A 433 18.69 20.00 17.17
C ASN A 433 20.08 19.35 17.29
N GLU A 434 20.15 18.06 17.00
CA GLU A 434 21.36 17.25 17.12
C GLU A 434 21.76 16.64 15.77
N SER A 435 23.03 16.25 15.68
CA SER A 435 23.57 15.50 14.55
C SER A 435 24.57 14.48 15.07
N VAL A 436 24.65 13.34 14.37
CA VAL A 436 25.65 12.31 14.67
C VAL A 436 27.01 12.75 14.12
N THR A 437 28.04 12.68 14.95
CA THR A 437 29.43 12.96 14.56
C THR A 437 30.23 11.69 14.32
N GLU A 438 29.92 10.61 15.05
CA GLU A 438 30.65 9.34 14.99
C GLU A 438 29.74 8.20 15.46
N ILE A 439 29.88 7.02 14.86
CA ILE A 439 29.37 5.75 15.39
C ILE A 439 30.57 4.94 15.84
N ARG A 440 30.60 4.56 17.11
CA ARG A 440 31.70 3.74 17.64
C ARG A 440 31.25 2.31 17.79
N GLY A 441 32.20 1.41 17.56
CA GLY A 441 31.96 -0.01 17.60
C GLY A 441 32.99 -0.78 18.41
N GLU A 442 32.61 -1.99 18.76
CA GLU A 442 33.45 -2.99 19.41
C GLU A 442 33.41 -4.26 18.56
N ASN A 443 34.58 -4.82 18.22
CA ASN A 443 34.70 -5.97 17.32
C ASN A 443 33.96 -5.80 15.97
N GLY A 444 33.99 -4.57 15.41
CA GLY A 444 33.35 -4.24 14.13
C GLY A 444 31.82 -4.10 14.18
N LYS A 445 31.21 -4.12 15.38
CA LYS A 445 29.76 -3.95 15.58
C LYS A 445 29.46 -2.65 16.30
N VAL A 446 28.32 -2.01 15.97
CA VAL A 446 27.83 -0.81 16.66
C VAL A 446 27.76 -1.06 18.18
N LYS A 447 28.22 -0.07 18.95
CA LYS A 447 28.12 -0.02 20.42
C LYS A 447 27.52 1.29 20.92
N GLU A 448 27.88 2.41 20.30
CA GLU A 448 27.40 3.72 20.69
C GLU A 448 27.37 4.72 19.53
N VAL A 449 26.51 5.73 19.65
CA VAL A 449 26.38 6.86 18.72
C VAL A 449 26.77 8.14 19.46
N VAL A 450 27.72 8.88 18.91
CA VAL A 450 28.19 10.15 19.46
C VAL A 450 27.49 11.30 18.76
N LEU A 451 26.84 12.15 19.54
CA LEU A 451 26.19 13.36 19.05
C LEU A 451 27.14 14.55 19.08
N ARG A 452 26.81 15.58 18.31
CA ARG A 452 27.58 16.83 18.22
C ARG A 452 27.78 17.52 19.57
N SER A 453 26.81 17.42 20.49
CA SER A 453 26.96 17.94 21.86
C SER A 453 27.98 17.19 22.72
N GLY A 454 28.49 16.05 22.26
CA GLY A 454 29.30 15.12 23.06
C GLY A 454 28.45 14.09 23.82
N THR A 455 27.12 14.16 23.73
CA THR A 455 26.22 13.13 24.28
C THR A 455 26.50 11.79 23.60
N ILE A 456 26.60 10.73 24.39
CA ILE A 456 26.83 9.36 23.91
C ILE A 456 25.55 8.54 24.15
N LEU A 457 25.06 7.91 23.09
CA LEU A 457 23.90 7.02 23.14
C LEU A 457 24.36 5.58 22.94
N GLU A 458 24.11 4.69 23.91
CA GLU A 458 24.33 3.26 23.71
C GLU A 458 23.37 2.71 22.65
N ALA A 459 23.89 1.94 21.70
CA ALA A 459 23.14 1.41 20.58
C ALA A 459 23.67 0.04 20.15
N ASP A 460 22.76 -0.90 19.90
CA ASP A 460 23.08 -2.15 19.21
C ASP A 460 22.84 -2.02 17.69
N VAL A 461 21.88 -1.17 17.31
CA VAL A 461 21.44 -0.97 15.91
C VAL A 461 21.26 0.52 15.64
N VAL A 462 21.77 0.99 14.51
CA VAL A 462 21.55 2.35 14.00
C VAL A 462 20.79 2.26 12.69
N ILE A 463 19.68 3.00 12.56
CA ILE A 463 18.89 3.05 11.33
C ILE A 463 18.96 4.46 10.74
N ALA A 464 19.40 4.60 9.49
CA ALA A 464 19.43 5.90 8.83
C ALA A 464 18.15 6.15 8.00
N GLY A 465 17.42 7.20 8.36
CA GLY A 465 16.22 7.71 7.70
C GLY A 465 16.39 9.16 7.26
N ILE A 466 17.56 9.52 6.72
CA ILE A 466 17.97 10.91 6.42
C ILE A 466 17.64 11.37 4.98
N GLY A 467 16.68 10.71 4.34
CA GLY A 467 16.24 11.00 2.98
C GLY A 467 16.79 10.03 1.94
N VAL A 468 16.59 10.37 0.67
CA VAL A 468 16.86 9.48 -0.47
C VAL A 468 17.65 10.18 -1.57
N ILE A 469 18.11 9.41 -2.55
CA ILE A 469 18.86 9.85 -3.74
C ILE A 469 18.24 9.17 -4.98
N PRO A 470 17.87 9.90 -6.04
CA PRO A 470 17.44 9.31 -7.31
C PRO A 470 18.46 8.33 -7.90
N ASN A 471 17.98 7.19 -8.42
CA ASN A 471 18.82 6.17 -9.06
C ASN A 471 19.01 6.45 -10.54
N SER A 472 19.72 7.52 -10.89
CA SER A 472 19.95 7.97 -12.27
C SER A 472 21.43 7.98 -12.68
N ASP A 473 22.34 7.57 -11.80
CA ASP A 473 23.79 7.62 -12.05
C ASP A 473 24.21 6.83 -13.32
N PHE A 474 23.49 5.75 -13.65
CA PHE A 474 23.69 4.92 -14.85
C PHE A 474 23.36 5.65 -16.17
N LEU A 475 22.74 6.83 -16.12
CA LEU A 475 22.42 7.65 -17.29
C LEU A 475 23.59 8.56 -17.69
N ALA A 476 24.68 8.59 -16.93
CA ALA A 476 25.87 9.37 -17.28
C ALA A 476 26.34 9.02 -18.71
N GLY A 477 26.50 10.03 -19.56
CA GLY A 477 26.89 9.86 -20.96
C GLY A 477 25.78 9.43 -21.93
N SER A 478 24.56 9.15 -21.45
CA SER A 478 23.43 8.76 -22.32
C SER A 478 22.79 9.93 -23.08
N GLY A 479 22.99 11.16 -22.61
CA GLY A 479 22.32 12.37 -23.12
C GLY A 479 20.94 12.65 -22.50
N VAL A 480 20.42 11.76 -21.64
CA VAL A 480 19.20 12.02 -20.87
C VAL A 480 19.47 13.09 -19.81
N GLU A 481 18.67 14.15 -19.81
CA GLU A 481 18.81 15.26 -18.87
C GLU A 481 18.37 14.89 -17.45
N VAL A 482 19.21 15.25 -16.48
CA VAL A 482 18.93 15.16 -15.05
C VAL A 482 19.15 16.51 -14.39
N ASP A 483 18.37 16.81 -13.35
CA ASP A 483 18.52 18.05 -12.58
C ASP A 483 19.69 17.99 -11.58
N SER A 484 19.92 19.08 -10.85
CA SER A 484 20.98 19.16 -9.82
C SER A 484 20.81 18.19 -8.65
N LYS A 485 19.60 17.65 -8.44
CA LYS A 485 19.29 16.61 -7.45
C LYS A 485 19.36 15.22 -8.05
N LYS A 486 19.80 15.10 -9.31
CA LYS A 486 19.88 13.88 -10.12
C LYS A 486 18.51 13.30 -10.52
N ALA A 487 17.42 14.04 -10.44
CA ALA A 487 16.13 13.57 -10.95
C ALA A 487 16.06 13.72 -12.48
N VAL A 488 15.53 12.72 -13.19
CA VAL A 488 15.35 12.73 -14.64
C VAL A 488 14.28 13.75 -15.02
N ILE A 489 14.64 14.67 -15.90
CA ILE A 489 13.78 15.77 -16.31
C ILE A 489 12.83 15.28 -17.40
N VAL A 490 11.52 15.50 -17.19
CA VAL A 490 10.49 15.17 -18.18
C VAL A 490 9.56 16.34 -18.48
N ASP A 491 8.84 16.25 -19.58
CA ASP A 491 7.70 17.11 -19.91
C ASP A 491 6.39 16.62 -19.23
N LYS A 492 5.28 17.31 -19.49
CA LYS A 492 3.95 16.95 -18.96
C LYS A 492 3.38 15.64 -19.51
N PHE A 493 4.02 15.04 -20.50
CA PHE A 493 3.69 13.75 -21.10
C PHE A 493 4.66 12.64 -20.65
N LEU A 494 5.52 12.92 -19.66
CA LEU A 494 6.52 12.03 -19.08
C LEU A 494 7.63 11.63 -20.05
N LYS A 495 7.81 12.40 -21.13
CA LYS A 495 8.88 12.21 -22.10
C LYS A 495 10.14 12.92 -21.61
N THR A 496 11.30 12.28 -21.77
CA THR A 496 12.60 12.94 -21.58
C THR A 496 12.94 13.79 -22.81
N ASN A 497 14.10 14.45 -22.79
CA ASN A 497 14.67 15.13 -23.96
C ASN A 497 15.11 14.16 -25.08
N VAL A 498 15.18 12.86 -24.80
CA VAL A 498 15.58 11.82 -25.75
C VAL A 498 14.36 11.09 -26.29
N ALA A 499 14.30 10.92 -27.61
CA ALA A 499 13.19 10.25 -28.28
C ALA A 499 13.00 8.81 -27.78
N ASP A 500 11.75 8.39 -27.65
CA ASP A 500 11.34 7.05 -27.17
C ASP A 500 11.79 6.68 -25.74
N VAL A 501 12.37 7.64 -24.99
CA VAL A 501 12.74 7.46 -23.59
C VAL A 501 11.84 8.30 -22.68
N PHE A 502 11.21 7.62 -21.73
CA PHE A 502 10.28 8.17 -20.75
C PHE A 502 10.85 7.99 -19.34
N SER A 503 10.35 8.75 -18.36
CA SER A 503 10.67 8.52 -16.96
C SER A 503 9.45 8.69 -16.05
N ALA A 504 9.35 7.83 -15.04
CA ALA A 504 8.26 7.84 -14.06
C ALA A 504 8.74 7.37 -12.67
N GLY A 505 7.95 7.69 -11.64
CA GLY A 505 8.23 7.40 -10.25
C GLY A 505 9.27 8.35 -9.63
N ASP A 506 9.75 7.98 -8.45
CA ASP A 506 10.57 8.85 -7.59
C ASP A 506 11.87 9.37 -8.25
N VAL A 507 12.35 8.74 -9.33
CA VAL A 507 13.52 9.19 -10.09
C VAL A 507 13.22 10.44 -10.94
N THR A 508 11.97 10.87 -11.07
CA THR A 508 11.50 11.81 -12.09
C THR A 508 11.19 13.20 -11.55
N ALA A 509 11.66 14.24 -12.24
CA ALA A 509 11.26 15.64 -12.04
C ALA A 509 10.29 16.09 -13.15
N PHE A 510 9.04 16.40 -12.78
CA PHE A 510 7.92 16.63 -13.69
C PHE A 510 7.19 17.95 -13.35
N PRO A 511 6.48 18.57 -14.31
CA PRO A 511 5.61 19.72 -14.05
C PRO A 511 4.34 19.29 -13.31
N LEU A 512 4.01 19.94 -12.19
CA LEU A 512 2.81 19.66 -11.40
C LEU A 512 1.69 20.66 -11.70
N THR A 513 0.61 20.21 -12.35
CA THR A 513 -0.51 21.07 -12.80
C THR A 513 -1.12 21.92 -11.69
N VAL A 514 -1.43 21.31 -10.54
CA VAL A 514 -2.02 22.02 -9.37
C VAL A 514 -1.11 23.10 -8.77
N ARG A 515 0.12 23.22 -9.26
CA ARG A 515 1.10 24.24 -8.87
C ARG A 515 1.56 25.06 -10.08
N GLY A 516 0.71 25.19 -11.11
CA GLY A 516 1.00 26.00 -12.29
C GLY A 516 2.20 25.48 -13.08
N ASP A 517 2.29 24.15 -13.26
CA ASP A 517 3.38 23.46 -13.96
C ASP A 517 4.77 23.67 -13.31
N GLN A 518 4.82 24.05 -12.03
CA GLN A 518 6.07 24.06 -11.26
C GLN A 518 6.75 22.69 -11.37
N ARG A 519 8.01 22.65 -11.78
CA ARG A 519 8.81 21.42 -11.82
C ARG A 519 9.12 20.95 -10.39
N VAL A 520 8.73 19.72 -10.09
CA VAL A 520 8.87 19.09 -8.76
C VAL A 520 9.36 17.65 -8.90
N ASN A 521 9.92 17.12 -7.82
CA ASN A 521 10.22 15.69 -7.65
C ASN A 521 9.50 15.24 -6.38
N ILE A 522 8.52 14.35 -6.52
CA ILE A 522 7.62 13.94 -5.44
C ILE A 522 7.75 12.42 -5.25
N GLY A 523 8.40 12.01 -4.16
CA GLY A 523 8.58 10.61 -3.78
C GLY A 523 7.33 10.01 -3.13
N HIS A 524 6.30 9.75 -3.92
CA HIS A 524 5.02 9.22 -3.44
C HIS A 524 4.50 8.05 -4.29
N TRP A 525 3.91 7.08 -3.60
CA TRP A 525 3.41 5.84 -4.17
C TRP A 525 2.31 6.08 -5.23
N GLN A 526 1.28 6.87 -4.90
CA GLN A 526 0.20 7.23 -5.82
C GLN A 526 0.73 7.97 -7.06
N MET A 527 1.65 8.92 -6.87
CA MET A 527 2.25 9.66 -7.98
C MET A 527 3.04 8.76 -8.93
N SER A 528 3.81 7.80 -8.39
CA SER A 528 4.53 6.83 -9.21
C SER A 528 3.58 6.02 -10.11
N GLN A 529 2.44 5.59 -9.58
CA GLN A 529 1.42 4.85 -10.34
C GLN A 529 0.78 5.73 -11.43
N ALA A 530 0.43 6.97 -11.09
CA ALA A 530 -0.13 7.95 -12.03
C ALA A 530 0.83 8.21 -13.19
N GLN A 531 2.10 8.47 -12.89
CA GLN A 531 3.13 8.68 -13.91
C GLN A 531 3.34 7.45 -14.79
N GLY A 532 3.32 6.23 -14.23
CA GLY A 532 3.41 4.98 -14.99
C GLY A 532 2.27 4.83 -16.01
N LYS A 533 1.02 5.08 -15.61
CA LYS A 533 -0.14 5.08 -16.52
C LYS A 533 0.01 6.13 -17.63
N VAL A 534 0.39 7.36 -17.27
CA VAL A 534 0.50 8.44 -18.25
C VAL A 534 1.64 8.17 -19.23
N ALA A 535 2.78 7.65 -18.77
CA ALA A 535 3.88 7.24 -19.65
C ALA A 535 3.42 6.18 -20.66
N ALA A 536 2.72 5.13 -20.23
CA ALA A 536 2.18 4.10 -21.12
C ALA A 536 1.23 4.65 -22.19
N LEU A 537 0.31 5.55 -21.82
CA LEU A 537 -0.60 6.18 -22.79
C LEU A 537 0.17 6.98 -23.85
N ASN A 538 1.22 7.70 -23.43
CA ASN A 538 2.05 8.47 -24.37
C ASN A 538 2.99 7.59 -25.20
N MET A 539 3.46 6.44 -24.68
CA MET A 539 4.15 5.41 -25.47
C MET A 539 3.27 4.89 -26.61
N LEU A 540 1.96 4.72 -26.32
CA LEU A 540 0.93 4.34 -27.30
C LEU A 540 0.45 5.49 -28.19
N LYS A 541 1.11 6.65 -28.16
CA LYS A 541 0.74 7.83 -28.93
C LYS A 541 -0.69 8.31 -28.64
N LYS A 542 -1.17 8.14 -27.40
CA LYS A 542 -2.42 8.71 -26.88
C LYS A 542 -2.08 9.90 -25.96
N PRO A 543 -2.00 11.14 -26.49
CA PRO A 543 -1.47 12.28 -25.74
C PRO A 543 -2.22 12.51 -24.43
N THR A 544 -1.55 12.30 -23.31
CA THR A 544 -2.15 12.40 -21.98
C THR A 544 -1.21 13.17 -21.06
N LYS A 545 -1.70 14.22 -20.41
CA LYS A 545 -0.88 14.98 -19.46
C LYS A 545 -0.90 14.30 -18.09
N ILE A 546 0.16 14.45 -17.30
CA ILE A 546 0.09 14.18 -15.86
C ILE A 546 -0.80 15.25 -15.22
N ASP A 547 -1.94 14.83 -14.69
CA ASP A 547 -2.93 15.72 -14.07
C ASP A 547 -3.55 15.04 -12.85
N SER A 548 -2.69 14.69 -11.89
CA SER A 548 -3.08 14.05 -10.64
C SER A 548 -2.73 14.93 -9.46
N VAL A 549 -3.65 15.02 -8.50
CA VAL A 549 -3.41 15.70 -7.22
C VAL A 549 -2.64 14.75 -6.31
N PRO A 550 -1.46 15.12 -5.79
CA PRO A 550 -0.72 14.26 -4.88
C PRO A 550 -1.57 13.94 -3.65
N PHE A 551 -1.56 12.67 -3.26
CA PHE A 551 -2.22 12.19 -2.04
C PHE A 551 -1.33 11.16 -1.35
N PHE A 552 -1.10 11.32 -0.05
CA PHE A 552 -0.38 10.30 0.73
C PHE A 552 -0.86 10.24 2.18
N TRP A 553 -0.35 9.26 2.90
CA TRP A 553 -0.60 9.09 4.32
C TRP A 553 0.66 8.60 5.03
N THR A 554 0.74 8.86 6.33
CA THR A 554 1.72 8.25 7.22
C THR A 554 1.02 7.73 8.47
N VAL A 555 1.50 6.60 9.01
CA VAL A 555 0.89 5.95 10.18
C VAL A 555 1.90 5.91 11.31
N LEU A 556 1.54 6.53 12.44
CA LEU A 556 2.31 6.49 13.67
C LEU A 556 1.40 5.95 14.77
N LEU A 557 1.81 4.85 15.41
CA LEU A 557 1.11 4.25 16.56
C LEU A 557 -0.38 3.98 16.28
N GLY A 558 -0.68 3.51 15.07
CA GLY A 558 -2.05 3.25 14.60
C GLY A 558 -2.87 4.49 14.23
N LYS A 559 -2.31 5.69 14.34
CA LYS A 559 -2.95 6.95 13.91
C LYS A 559 -2.43 7.37 12.55
N SER A 560 -3.34 7.74 11.64
CA SER A 560 -3.01 8.09 10.27
C SER A 560 -3.15 9.59 10.03
N ILE A 561 -2.07 10.24 9.61
CA ILE A 561 -2.11 11.59 9.05
C ILE A 561 -2.29 11.45 7.54
N ARG A 562 -3.35 12.05 7.00
CA ARG A 562 -3.56 12.15 5.54
C ARG A 562 -3.04 13.47 5.04
N TYR A 563 -2.66 13.51 3.77
CA TYR A 563 -2.15 14.70 3.13
C TYR A 563 -2.56 14.75 1.65
N THR A 564 -2.92 15.92 1.14
CA THR A 564 -3.13 16.17 -0.29
C THR A 564 -2.53 17.49 -0.74
N GLY A 565 -2.22 17.60 -2.04
CA GLY A 565 -1.62 18.77 -2.67
C GLY A 565 -0.10 18.78 -2.57
N TYR A 566 0.53 19.95 -2.66
CA TYR A 566 1.97 20.10 -2.53
C TYR A 566 2.28 21.41 -1.81
N GLY A 567 2.76 21.30 -0.57
CA GLY A 567 2.86 22.40 0.39
C GLY A 567 4.25 23.01 0.48
N GLU A 568 5.20 22.58 -0.36
CA GLU A 568 6.53 23.18 -0.38
C GLU A 568 6.42 24.66 -0.77
N GLY A 569 7.06 25.50 0.06
CA GLY A 569 7.01 26.96 -0.05
C GLY A 569 5.72 27.59 0.45
N HIS A 570 4.89 26.91 1.25
CA HIS A 570 3.83 27.56 2.01
C HIS A 570 4.41 28.57 3.01
N THR A 571 3.62 29.59 3.36
CA THR A 571 4.02 30.67 4.27
C THR A 571 3.19 30.69 5.56
N GLU A 572 2.04 30.02 5.57
CA GLU A 572 1.12 29.99 6.69
C GLU A 572 0.41 28.64 6.77
N ILE A 573 0.06 28.22 7.98
CA ILE A 573 -0.77 27.05 8.23
C ILE A 573 -2.00 27.50 9.03
N ILE A 574 -3.18 27.18 8.52
CA ILE A 574 -4.45 27.46 9.20
C ILE A 574 -5.04 26.15 9.70
N PHE A 575 -5.31 26.06 11.00
CA PHE A 575 -5.87 24.87 11.63
C PHE A 575 -7.37 24.99 11.89
N LYS A 576 -8.06 23.85 11.73
CA LYS A 576 -9.42 23.60 12.20
C LYS A 576 -9.37 22.44 13.17
N GLY A 577 -10.11 22.54 14.28
CA GLY A 577 -9.91 21.65 15.42
C GLY A 577 -8.66 22.03 16.22
N LYS A 578 -8.08 21.05 16.92
CA LYS A 578 -6.97 21.27 17.85
C LYS A 578 -5.90 20.21 17.64
N VAL A 579 -4.66 20.65 17.43
CA VAL A 579 -3.54 19.77 17.14
C VAL A 579 -3.18 18.95 18.37
N GLU A 580 -3.17 19.57 19.55
CA GLU A 580 -2.93 18.96 20.85
C GLU A 580 -3.95 17.87 21.22
N GLU A 581 -5.20 18.01 20.76
CA GLU A 581 -6.26 16.98 20.91
C GLU A 581 -6.17 15.87 19.84
N ARG A 582 -5.16 15.91 18.96
CA ARG A 582 -4.94 14.94 17.87
C ARG A 582 -6.14 14.84 16.92
N LYS A 583 -6.85 15.96 16.74
CA LYS A 583 -8.02 16.07 15.89
C LYS A 583 -8.00 17.41 15.17
N PHE A 584 -7.45 17.41 13.97
CA PHE A 584 -7.25 18.64 13.22
C PHE A 584 -7.37 18.43 11.71
N LEU A 585 -7.68 19.53 11.02
CA LEU A 585 -7.44 19.76 9.61
C LEU A 585 -6.53 20.97 9.48
N ALA A 586 -5.42 20.84 8.76
CA ALA A 586 -4.44 21.88 8.50
C ALA A 586 -4.48 22.26 7.02
N PHE A 587 -4.61 23.54 6.73
CA PHE A 587 -4.50 24.11 5.39
C PHE A 587 -3.15 24.81 5.25
N TYR A 588 -2.36 24.42 4.25
CA TYR A 588 -1.09 25.06 3.95
C TYR A 588 -1.33 26.14 2.89
N ILE A 589 -1.05 27.39 3.25
CA ILE A 589 -1.35 28.56 2.44
C ILE A 589 -0.07 29.06 1.78
N LYS A 590 -0.16 29.35 0.49
CA LYS A 590 0.84 30.15 -0.22
C LYS A 590 0.10 31.29 -0.89
N ASP A 591 0.49 32.52 -0.56
CA ASP A 591 -0.22 33.74 -0.94
C ASP A 591 -1.68 33.70 -0.42
N ASP A 592 -2.68 33.67 -1.30
CA ASP A 592 -4.11 33.60 -0.94
C ASP A 592 -4.75 32.23 -1.27
N VAL A 593 -3.92 31.22 -1.55
CA VAL A 593 -4.35 29.90 -2.04
C VAL A 593 -3.93 28.77 -1.09
N VAL A 594 -4.85 27.85 -0.84
CA VAL A 594 -4.55 26.57 -0.20
C VAL A 594 -3.82 25.68 -1.20
N VAL A 595 -2.53 25.44 -0.98
CA VAL A 595 -1.69 24.62 -1.86
C VAL A 595 -1.58 23.16 -1.41
N ALA A 596 -1.94 22.89 -0.17
CA ALA A 596 -2.02 21.54 0.39
C ALA A 596 -2.93 21.51 1.63
N ALA A 597 -3.30 20.31 2.06
CA ALA A 597 -3.96 20.09 3.33
C ALA A 597 -3.51 18.78 3.99
N ALA A 598 -3.51 18.74 5.32
CA ALA A 598 -3.27 17.55 6.12
C ALA A 598 -4.33 17.37 7.19
N SER A 599 -4.64 16.14 7.59
CA SER A 599 -5.56 15.91 8.70
C SER A 599 -5.24 14.68 9.53
N LEU A 600 -5.67 14.72 10.78
CA LEU A 600 -5.75 13.59 11.68
C LEU A 600 -7.14 13.58 12.32
N MET A 601 -7.85 12.44 12.22
CA MET A 601 -9.20 12.27 12.77
C MET A 601 -10.23 13.32 12.28
N PHE A 602 -10.04 13.79 11.03
CA PHE A 602 -10.90 14.79 10.38
C PHE A 602 -11.27 14.31 8.96
N ASP A 603 -11.79 13.08 8.86
CA ASP A 603 -12.29 12.54 7.58
C ASP A 603 -13.68 13.08 7.26
N PRO A 604 -14.05 13.18 5.96
CA PRO A 604 -13.23 12.90 4.77
C PRO A 604 -12.52 14.14 4.21
N ALA A 605 -12.27 15.19 5.01
CA ALA A 605 -11.87 16.52 4.53
C ALA A 605 -10.71 16.53 3.52
N VAL A 606 -9.64 15.77 3.76
CA VAL A 606 -8.48 15.72 2.85
C VAL A 606 -8.83 15.05 1.52
N ALA A 607 -9.66 14.00 1.53
CA ALA A 607 -10.16 13.38 0.30
C ALA A 607 -11.07 14.35 -0.48
N ARG A 608 -11.90 15.12 0.23
CA ARG A 608 -12.75 16.13 -0.39
C ARG A 608 -11.94 17.26 -1.01
N LEU A 609 -10.94 17.79 -0.29
CA LEU A 609 -10.04 18.82 -0.79
C LEU A 609 -9.25 18.34 -2.03
N ALA A 610 -8.82 17.08 -2.06
CA ALA A 610 -8.17 16.50 -3.22
C ALA A 610 -9.07 16.51 -4.46
N GLU A 611 -10.36 16.23 -4.31
CA GLU A 611 -11.32 16.30 -5.43
C GLU A 611 -11.59 17.74 -5.87
N LEU A 612 -11.70 18.70 -4.96
CA LEU A 612 -11.83 20.12 -5.33
C LEU A 612 -10.61 20.61 -6.11
N MET A 613 -9.40 20.24 -5.68
CA MET A 613 -8.18 20.53 -6.43
C MET A 613 -8.18 19.85 -7.80
N ALA A 614 -8.65 18.60 -7.89
CA ALA A 614 -8.70 17.83 -9.13
C ALA A 614 -9.69 18.40 -10.16
N THR A 615 -10.76 19.07 -9.71
CA THR A 615 -11.69 19.78 -10.60
C THR A 615 -11.20 21.18 -10.99
N GLY A 616 -9.98 21.56 -10.60
CA GLY A 616 -9.40 22.87 -10.89
C GLY A 616 -9.91 23.99 -9.99
N GLN A 617 -10.67 23.67 -8.93
CA GLN A 617 -11.15 24.68 -8.00
C GLN A 617 -10.00 25.22 -7.15
N THR A 618 -9.82 26.54 -7.20
CA THR A 618 -8.90 27.24 -6.29
C THR A 618 -9.59 27.42 -4.94
N ILE A 619 -8.99 26.88 -3.89
CA ILE A 619 -9.46 27.05 -2.51
C ILE A 619 -8.71 28.23 -1.91
N THR A 620 -9.46 29.21 -1.43
CA THR A 620 -8.90 30.48 -0.94
C THR A 620 -8.51 30.41 0.54
N LYS A 621 -7.61 31.29 0.97
CA LYS A 621 -7.32 31.49 2.39
C LYS A 621 -8.58 31.85 3.18
N ALA A 622 -9.45 32.69 2.62
CA ALA A 622 -10.72 33.08 3.27
C ALA A 622 -11.60 31.86 3.59
N GLN A 623 -11.69 30.89 2.68
CA GLN A 623 -12.39 29.63 2.93
C GLN A 623 -11.71 28.79 4.02
N ALA A 624 -10.38 28.74 4.03
CA ALA A 624 -9.64 28.07 5.10
C ALA A 624 -9.83 28.77 6.46
N GLN A 625 -10.03 30.09 6.50
CA GLN A 625 -10.27 30.86 7.72
C GLN A 625 -11.70 30.72 8.24
N ALA A 626 -12.69 30.51 7.37
CA ALA A 626 -14.10 30.39 7.76
C ALA A 626 -14.32 29.36 8.87
N GLU A 627 -15.03 29.74 9.94
CA GLU A 627 -15.39 28.81 11.03
C GLU A 627 -16.32 27.71 10.54
N ASP A 628 -17.29 28.09 9.69
CA ASP A 628 -18.16 27.15 9.01
C ASP A 628 -17.44 26.51 7.81
N LEU A 629 -17.32 25.19 7.86
CA LEU A 629 -16.75 24.36 6.81
C LEU A 629 -17.81 23.72 5.90
N SER A 630 -19.05 24.21 5.92
CA SER A 630 -20.14 23.74 5.03
C SER A 630 -19.76 23.79 3.54
N TRP A 631 -18.89 24.71 3.15
CA TRP A 631 -18.34 24.80 1.80
C TRP A 631 -17.53 23.56 1.37
N LEU A 632 -16.99 22.79 2.32
CA LEU A 632 -16.36 21.51 2.00
C LEU A 632 -17.39 20.49 1.53
N GLN A 633 -18.66 20.59 1.92
CA GLN A 633 -19.71 19.61 1.61
C GLN A 633 -19.28 18.18 2.01
N MET A 634 -18.85 18.01 3.26
CA MET A 634 -18.38 16.74 3.83
C MET A 634 -19.50 15.75 4.12
#